data_AF-A0A6N6MGC6-F1
#
_entry.id   AF-A0A6N6MGC6-F1
#
_cell.length_a   1.000
_cell.length_b   1.000
_cell.length_c   1.000
_cell.angle_alpha   90.00
_cell.angle_beta   90.00
_cell.angle_gamma   90.00
#
_symmetry.space_group_name_H-M   'P 1'
#
loop_
_entity.id
_entity.type
_entity.pdbx_description
1 polymer ?
#
loop_
_entity_poly.entity_id
_entity_poly.type
_entity_poly.pdbx_seq_one_letter_code
_entity_poly.pdbx_strand_id
1 'polypeptide(L)'
;MVMPNRIAAKPTLYNGTRFRSRLEARWAAFFDLAGWRWEYEPVDLDGWQPDFLLLTTGKPIPVEVKPIQWPGTRTSDALEAIVLGRADLQKVRDVVGVEILILGSYLPTFTGVYSQSPLGATIEASRMQDGSLNHFVDIAVLFDGLDRPLDWSVEYGSWHYRIGPYAGKSDLHEIDDDRVERIWREAGNLTQWRGR
;
A
#
# COMPACT_ATOMS: atom_id res chain seq x y z
N MET A 1 -31.56 -4.30 12.88
CA MET A 1 -30.80 -4.25 11.62
C MET A 1 -30.12 -2.89 11.53
N VAL A 2 -28.84 -2.81 11.89
CA VAL A 2 -28.08 -1.55 11.81
C VAL A 2 -27.57 -1.44 10.37
N MET A 3 -28.06 -0.45 9.63
CA MET A 3 -27.49 -0.09 8.33
C MET A 3 -26.06 0.40 8.58
N PRO A 4 -25.03 -0.15 7.92
CA PRO A 4 -23.67 0.38 8.07
C PRO A 4 -23.69 1.81 7.55
N ASN A 5 -23.39 2.76 8.43
CA ASN A 5 -23.25 4.17 8.10
C ASN A 5 -22.03 4.30 7.17
N ARG A 6 -22.27 4.25 5.85
CA ARG A 6 -21.24 4.47 4.84
C ARG A 6 -20.84 5.94 4.95
N ILE A 7 -19.76 6.22 5.67
CA ILE A 7 -19.13 7.54 5.69
C ILE A 7 -18.78 7.85 4.22
N ALA A 8 -19.49 8.81 3.63
CA ALA A 8 -19.24 9.20 2.25
C ALA A 8 -17.80 9.71 2.14
N ALA A 9 -17.06 9.15 1.18
CA ALA A 9 -15.74 9.66 0.83
C ALA A 9 -15.85 11.14 0.47
N LYS A 10 -14.95 11.96 1.02
CA LYS A 10 -14.89 13.39 0.74
C LYS A 10 -13.86 13.64 -0.35
N PRO A 11 -14.25 14.09 -1.56
CA PRO A 11 -13.30 14.46 -2.59
C PRO A 11 -12.32 15.50 -2.07
N THR A 12 -11.04 15.32 -2.37
CA THR A 12 -9.95 16.13 -1.80
C THR A 12 -8.98 16.52 -2.91
N LEU A 13 -8.63 17.81 -2.99
CA LEU A 13 -7.64 18.32 -3.94
C LEU A 13 -6.25 18.26 -3.28
N TYR A 14 -5.31 17.59 -3.92
CA TYR A 14 -3.91 17.58 -3.52
C TYR A 14 -3.02 17.59 -4.77
N ASN A 15 -1.98 18.43 -4.77
CA ASN A 15 -1.01 18.56 -5.86
C ASN A 15 -1.63 18.69 -7.27
N GLY A 16 -2.71 19.46 -7.39
CA GLY A 16 -3.45 19.65 -8.66
C GLY A 16 -4.41 18.51 -9.04
N THR A 17 -4.39 17.39 -8.34
CA THR A 17 -5.23 16.21 -8.60
C THR A 17 -6.42 16.14 -7.64
N ARG A 18 -7.61 15.87 -8.19
CA ARG A 18 -8.85 15.72 -7.40
C ARG A 18 -9.11 14.24 -7.11
N PHE A 19 -8.78 13.82 -5.90
CA PHE A 19 -8.99 12.46 -5.42
C PHE A 19 -10.45 12.21 -5.04
N ARG A 20 -10.92 10.96 -5.18
CA ARG A 20 -12.27 10.54 -4.78
C ARG A 20 -12.47 10.63 -3.26
N SER A 21 -11.38 10.49 -2.50
CA SER A 21 -11.39 10.51 -1.04
C SER A 21 -10.20 11.25 -0.45
N ARG A 22 -10.34 11.69 0.81
CA ARG A 22 -9.23 12.21 1.61
C ARG A 22 -8.16 11.16 1.88
N LEU A 23 -8.54 9.88 1.96
CA LEU A 23 -7.60 8.79 2.23
C LEU A 23 -6.66 8.59 1.06
N GLU A 24 -7.17 8.56 -0.18
CA GLU A 24 -6.33 8.52 -1.39
C GLU A 24 -5.43 9.75 -1.47
N ALA A 25 -5.98 10.95 -1.25
CA ALA A 25 -5.17 12.17 -1.25
C ALA A 25 -4.03 12.11 -0.22
N ARG A 26 -4.29 11.57 0.98
CA ARG A 26 -3.26 11.39 2.03
C ARG A 26 -2.19 10.41 1.58
N TRP A 27 -2.55 9.31 0.92
CA TRP A 27 -1.58 8.38 0.38
C TRP A 27 -0.75 9.00 -0.75
N ALA A 28 -1.35 9.79 -1.64
CA ALA A 28 -0.61 10.56 -2.63
C ALA A 28 0.42 11.51 -1.98
N ALA A 29 0.01 12.21 -0.91
CA ALA A 29 0.92 13.06 -0.15
C ALA A 29 2.01 12.27 0.59
N PHE A 30 1.70 11.06 1.08
CA PHE A 30 2.69 10.16 1.65
C PHE A 30 3.71 9.74 0.60
N PHE A 31 3.28 9.37 -0.61
CA PHE A 31 4.17 8.99 -1.71
C PHE A 31 5.11 10.13 -2.07
N ASP A 32 4.61 11.36 -2.21
CA ASP A 32 5.44 12.54 -2.49
C ASP A 32 6.51 12.75 -1.39
N LEU A 33 6.10 12.66 -0.11
CA LEU A 33 7.02 12.81 1.03
C LEU A 33 8.01 11.63 1.18
N ALA A 34 7.63 10.43 0.74
CA ALA A 34 8.47 9.24 0.68
C ALA A 34 9.47 9.28 -0.50
N GLY A 35 9.30 10.23 -1.43
CA GLY A 35 10.09 10.34 -2.65
C GLY A 35 9.67 9.34 -3.74
N TRP A 36 8.42 8.88 -3.72
CA TRP A 36 7.90 7.92 -4.70
C TRP A 36 7.14 8.64 -5.79
N ARG A 37 7.42 8.28 -7.04
CA ARG A 37 6.63 8.76 -8.18
C ARG A 37 5.39 7.89 -8.34
N TRP A 38 4.26 8.52 -8.64
CA TRP A 38 2.97 7.83 -8.77
C TRP A 38 2.12 8.41 -9.88
N GLU A 39 1.22 7.58 -10.40
CA GLU A 39 0.10 7.97 -11.26
C GLU A 39 -1.20 7.64 -10.54
N TYR A 40 -2.21 8.51 -10.65
CA TYR A 40 -3.53 8.33 -10.03
C TYR A 40 -4.56 7.92 -11.07
N GLU A 41 -5.35 6.89 -10.77
CA GLU A 41 -6.34 6.29 -11.69
C GLU A 41 -5.77 6.12 -13.11
N PRO A 42 -4.62 5.40 -13.29
CA PRO A 42 -4.04 5.18 -14.60
C PRO A 42 -5.08 4.50 -15.52
N VAL A 43 -5.06 4.84 -16.81
CA VAL A 43 -6.03 4.28 -17.75
C VAL A 43 -5.69 2.81 -18.04
N ASP A 44 -6.66 1.95 -17.72
CA ASP A 44 -6.85 0.56 -18.15
C ASP A 44 -5.60 -0.36 -18.13
N LEU A 45 -5.40 -1.09 -17.01
CA LEU A 45 -4.49 -2.23 -16.94
C LEU A 45 -5.30 -3.53 -17.11
N ASP A 46 -5.48 -3.97 -18.37
CA ASP A 46 -6.15 -5.22 -18.72
C ASP A 46 -7.53 -5.42 -18.04
N GLY A 47 -8.37 -4.39 -18.05
CA GLY A 47 -9.73 -4.44 -17.49
C GLY A 47 -9.84 -4.12 -16.00
N TRP A 48 -8.72 -3.81 -15.33
CA TRP A 48 -8.69 -3.30 -13.97
C TRP A 48 -7.98 -1.95 -13.89
N GLN A 49 -8.60 -1.00 -13.21
CA GLN A 49 -8.00 0.28 -12.87
C GLN A 49 -7.64 0.30 -11.38
N PRO A 50 -6.33 0.34 -11.02
CA PRO A 50 -5.92 0.55 -9.65
C PRO A 50 -6.15 1.99 -9.20
N ASP A 51 -6.13 2.23 -7.89
CA ASP A 51 -6.23 3.59 -7.35
C ASP A 51 -4.96 4.39 -7.68
N PHE A 52 -3.79 3.74 -7.62
CA PHE A 52 -2.52 4.31 -8.04
C PHE A 52 -1.63 3.31 -8.78
N LEU A 53 -0.63 3.83 -9.48
CA LEU A 53 0.53 3.10 -9.96
C LEU A 53 1.79 3.73 -9.38
N LEU A 54 2.61 2.98 -8.64
CA LEU A 54 3.93 3.46 -8.21
C LEU A 54 4.94 3.21 -9.32
N LEU A 55 5.65 4.26 -9.73
CA LEU A 55 6.66 4.18 -10.78
C LEU A 55 8.01 3.82 -10.15
N THR A 56 8.42 2.58 -10.41
CA THR A 56 9.63 1.97 -9.85
C THR A 56 10.76 1.98 -10.89
N THR A 57 11.97 1.56 -10.51
CA THR A 57 13.02 1.28 -11.50
C THR A 57 12.78 -0.03 -12.28
N GLY A 58 11.88 -0.89 -11.78
CA GLY A 58 11.48 -2.14 -12.39
C GLY A 58 10.09 -2.03 -13.03
N LYS A 59 9.23 -3.01 -12.75
CA LYS A 59 7.81 -2.94 -13.17
C LYS A 59 7.05 -1.99 -12.23
N PRO A 60 6.17 -1.12 -12.76
CA PRO A 60 5.30 -0.32 -11.93
C PRO A 60 4.42 -1.21 -11.04
N ILE A 61 4.14 -0.75 -9.83
CA ILE A 61 3.37 -1.52 -8.84
C ILE A 61 1.99 -0.89 -8.68
N PRO A 62 0.91 -1.60 -9.06
CA PRO A 62 -0.45 -1.17 -8.80
C PRO A 62 -0.75 -1.09 -7.29
N VAL A 63 -1.55 -0.12 -6.90
CA VAL A 63 -1.94 0.11 -5.50
C VAL A 63 -3.44 0.25 -5.38
N GLU A 64 -4.02 -0.42 -4.37
CA GLU A 64 -5.39 -0.18 -3.92
C GLU A 64 -5.38 0.43 -2.53
N VAL A 65 -6.11 1.53 -2.37
CA VAL A 65 -6.38 2.18 -1.10
C VAL A 65 -7.76 1.79 -0.65
N LYS A 66 -7.87 1.19 0.53
CA LYS A 66 -9.15 0.78 1.11
C LYS A 66 -9.25 1.24 2.55
N PRO A 67 -10.46 1.52 3.06
CA PRO A 67 -10.67 1.83 4.47
C PRO A 67 -10.54 0.54 5.31
N ILE A 68 -9.34 -0.03 5.31
CA ILE A 68 -8.96 -1.22 6.07
C ILE A 68 -8.49 -0.76 7.44
N GLN A 69 -8.94 -1.50 8.45
CA GLN A 69 -8.37 -1.51 9.78
C GLN A 69 -7.49 -2.74 9.89
N TRP A 70 -6.19 -2.55 10.03
CA TRP A 70 -5.23 -3.64 10.08
C TRP A 70 -5.35 -4.43 11.38
N PRO A 71 -5.03 -5.74 11.37
CA PRO A 71 -5.05 -6.54 12.59
C PRO A 71 -3.89 -6.11 13.48
N GLY A 72 -4.04 -6.27 14.79
CA GLY A 72 -2.94 -6.00 15.75
C GLY A 72 -1.84 -7.05 15.71
N THR A 73 -2.04 -8.17 15.02
CA THR A 73 -1.10 -9.29 14.91
C THR A 73 -0.45 -9.34 13.53
N ARG A 74 0.82 -9.75 13.51
CA ARG A 74 1.68 -9.80 12.33
C ARG A 74 1.63 -11.13 11.56
N THR A 75 0.53 -11.88 11.63
CA THR A 75 0.45 -13.20 11.00
C THR A 75 -0.08 -13.08 9.57
N SER A 76 0.51 -13.84 8.63
CA SER A 76 0.02 -13.91 7.25
C SER A 76 -1.46 -14.27 7.21
N ASP A 77 -1.92 -15.24 8.02
CA ASP A 77 -3.34 -15.61 8.13
C ASP A 77 -4.27 -14.43 8.46
N ALA A 78 -3.85 -13.52 9.34
CA ALA A 78 -4.67 -12.38 9.73
C ALA A 78 -4.74 -11.33 8.61
N LEU A 79 -3.65 -11.14 7.88
CA LEU A 79 -3.63 -10.29 6.69
C LEU A 79 -4.43 -10.91 5.54
N GLU A 80 -4.25 -12.21 5.28
CA GLU A 80 -4.99 -12.98 4.30
C GLU A 80 -6.49 -12.89 4.55
N ALA A 81 -6.95 -13.10 5.79
CA ALA A 81 -8.36 -12.99 6.12
C ALA A 81 -8.95 -11.61 5.75
N ILE A 82 -8.17 -10.53 5.88
CA ILE A 82 -8.58 -9.18 5.50
C ILE A 82 -8.52 -8.98 3.99
N VAL A 83 -7.40 -9.32 3.34
CA VAL A 83 -7.19 -9.07 1.91
C VAL A 83 -8.08 -9.99 1.06
N LEU A 84 -8.19 -11.27 1.43
CA LEU A 84 -8.98 -12.30 0.76
C LEU A 84 -10.44 -12.41 1.23
N GLY A 85 -10.80 -11.80 2.35
CA GLY A 85 -12.20 -11.76 2.83
C GLY A 85 -13.04 -10.61 2.28
N ARG A 86 -12.41 -9.57 1.73
CA ARG A 86 -13.06 -8.32 1.33
C ARG A 86 -13.68 -8.34 -0.07
N ALA A 87 -14.99 -8.12 -0.20
CA ALA A 87 -15.65 -8.11 -1.51
C ALA A 87 -15.12 -7.01 -2.45
N ASP A 88 -14.71 -5.85 -1.92
CA ASP A 88 -14.17 -4.73 -2.71
C ASP A 88 -12.73 -4.96 -3.22
N LEU A 89 -12.09 -6.04 -2.78
CA LEU A 89 -10.79 -6.53 -3.26
C LEU A 89 -10.93 -7.80 -4.10
N GLN A 90 -12.14 -8.24 -4.45
CA GLN A 90 -12.31 -9.41 -5.32
C GLN A 90 -11.57 -9.23 -6.66
N LYS A 91 -11.68 -8.04 -7.25
CA LYS A 91 -11.03 -7.68 -8.53
C LYS A 91 -9.51 -7.90 -8.54
N VAL A 92 -8.81 -7.70 -7.42
CA VAL A 92 -7.35 -7.86 -7.38
C VAL A 92 -6.90 -9.32 -7.29
N ARG A 93 -7.80 -10.22 -6.87
CA ARG A 93 -7.50 -11.66 -6.73
C ARG A 93 -7.49 -12.38 -8.06
N ASP A 94 -8.14 -11.80 -9.06
CA ASP A 94 -8.26 -12.39 -10.38
C ASP A 94 -7.12 -11.94 -11.32
N VAL A 95 -6.30 -10.97 -10.89
CA VAL A 95 -5.15 -10.45 -11.64
C VAL A 95 -3.92 -11.33 -11.39
N VAL A 96 -3.55 -12.10 -12.40
CA VAL A 96 -2.47 -13.10 -12.31
C VAL A 96 -1.11 -12.50 -12.69
N GLY A 97 -0.07 -12.84 -11.92
CA GLY A 97 1.33 -12.49 -12.22
C GLY A 97 1.68 -11.01 -11.99
N VAL A 98 0.87 -10.33 -11.18
CA VAL A 98 1.06 -8.92 -10.82
C VAL A 98 1.05 -8.82 -9.30
N GLU A 99 2.13 -8.26 -8.73
CA GLU A 99 2.19 -7.89 -7.32
C GLU A 99 1.43 -6.58 -7.13
N ILE A 100 0.45 -6.57 -6.22
CA ILE A 100 -0.42 -5.42 -5.94
C ILE A 100 -0.25 -5.02 -4.48
N LEU A 101 0.00 -3.74 -4.23
CA LEU A 101 0.10 -3.18 -2.88
C LEU A 101 -1.28 -2.74 -2.38
N ILE A 102 -1.66 -3.20 -1.19
CA ILE A 102 -2.91 -2.86 -0.52
C ILE A 102 -2.61 -1.96 0.68
N LEU A 103 -3.21 -0.77 0.69
CA LEU A 103 -3.04 0.24 1.70
C LEU A 103 -4.34 0.50 2.47
N GLY A 104 -4.18 0.77 3.77
CA GLY A 104 -5.29 0.91 4.70
C GLY A 104 -5.62 2.35 5.08
N SER A 105 -6.45 2.50 6.12
CA SER A 105 -6.82 3.81 6.68
C SER A 105 -5.66 4.48 7.45
N TYR A 106 -4.69 3.66 7.86
CA TYR A 106 -3.50 4.02 8.63
C TYR A 106 -2.39 3.00 8.34
N LEU A 107 -1.15 3.36 8.68
CA LEU A 107 -0.04 2.41 8.71
C LEU A 107 -0.32 1.34 9.77
N PRO A 108 -0.17 0.03 9.48
CA PRO A 108 -0.40 -1.02 10.46
C PRO A 108 0.41 -0.80 11.75
N THR A 109 -0.09 -1.32 12.85
CA THR A 109 0.65 -1.38 14.11
C THR A 109 0.52 -2.79 14.64
N PHE A 110 1.63 -3.52 14.63
CA PHE A 110 1.65 -4.89 15.11
C PHE A 110 2.25 -4.96 16.50
N THR A 111 1.65 -5.76 17.38
CA THR A 111 2.21 -6.02 18.72
C THR A 111 3.39 -6.99 18.60
N GLY A 112 4.53 -6.67 19.23
CA GLY A 112 5.72 -7.50 19.20
C GLY A 112 7.03 -6.74 19.41
N VAL A 113 8.15 -7.48 19.47
CA VAL A 113 9.50 -6.96 19.76
C VAL A 113 10.26 -6.49 18.51
N TYR A 114 9.63 -6.58 17.33
CA TYR A 114 10.25 -6.20 16.05
C TYR A 114 9.70 -4.86 15.57
N SER A 115 10.58 -3.86 15.52
CA SER A 115 10.31 -2.46 15.19
C SER A 115 10.29 -2.17 13.68
N GLN A 116 9.80 -3.10 12.87
CA GLN A 116 9.66 -2.76 11.46
C GLN A 116 8.48 -1.81 11.28
N SER A 117 8.58 -0.91 10.31
CA SER A 117 7.55 0.07 9.99
C SER A 117 6.64 -0.49 8.89
N PRO A 118 5.53 -1.18 9.22
CA PRO A 118 4.69 -1.77 8.20
C PRO A 118 3.97 -0.69 7.39
N LEU A 119 3.81 -0.96 6.10
CA LEU A 119 3.15 -0.11 5.12
C LEU A 119 1.71 -0.56 4.87
N GLY A 120 1.51 -1.88 4.75
CA GLY A 120 0.27 -2.51 4.31
C GLY A 120 0.49 -3.99 4.00
N ALA A 121 -0.17 -4.48 2.96
CA ALA A 121 -0.06 -5.86 2.50
C ALA A 121 0.21 -5.92 0.99
N THR A 122 0.90 -6.94 0.50
CA THR A 122 0.90 -7.27 -0.92
C THR A 122 -0.04 -8.43 -1.21
N ILE A 123 -0.52 -8.53 -2.45
CA ILE A 123 -1.14 -9.73 -2.99
C ILE A 123 -0.59 -10.00 -4.39
N GLU A 124 -0.27 -11.25 -4.67
CA GLU A 124 0.03 -11.75 -6.02
C GLU A 124 -0.76 -13.04 -6.25
N ALA A 125 -1.46 -13.13 -7.38
CA ALA A 125 -2.11 -14.37 -7.79
C ALA A 125 -1.27 -15.12 -8.83
N SER A 126 -1.17 -16.44 -8.68
CA SER A 126 -0.53 -17.33 -9.66
C SER A 126 -1.50 -18.42 -10.08
N ARG A 127 -1.46 -18.82 -11.36
CA ARG A 127 -2.23 -19.98 -11.84
C ARG A 127 -1.45 -21.27 -11.59
N MET A 128 -2.07 -22.21 -10.88
CA MET A 128 -1.56 -23.54 -10.63
C MET A 128 -1.72 -24.46 -11.84
N GLN A 129 -1.02 -25.61 -11.84
CA GLN A 129 -1.06 -26.58 -12.95
C GLN A 129 -2.47 -27.14 -13.20
N ASP A 130 -3.29 -27.27 -12.16
CA ASP A 130 -4.68 -27.73 -12.24
C ASP A 130 -5.66 -26.62 -12.67
N GLY A 131 -5.15 -25.43 -13.00
CA GLY A 131 -5.92 -24.27 -13.43
C GLY A 131 -6.47 -23.41 -12.28
N SER A 132 -6.37 -23.87 -11.02
CA SER A 132 -6.78 -23.10 -9.85
C SER A 132 -5.91 -21.87 -9.65
N LEU A 133 -6.44 -20.86 -8.95
CA LEU A 133 -5.70 -19.68 -8.54
C LEU A 133 -5.16 -19.90 -7.12
N ASN A 134 -3.89 -19.57 -6.94
CA ASN A 134 -3.28 -19.44 -5.63
C ASN A 134 -2.92 -17.98 -5.38
N HIS A 135 -3.19 -17.51 -4.16
CA HIS A 135 -2.89 -16.15 -3.73
C HIS A 135 -1.75 -16.17 -2.73
N PHE A 136 -0.76 -15.33 -2.95
CA PHE A 136 0.31 -15.07 -2.00
C PHE A 136 0.10 -13.69 -1.41
N VAL A 137 -0.08 -13.61 -0.08
CA VAL A 137 -0.21 -12.35 0.65
C VAL A 137 0.98 -12.22 1.58
N ASP A 138 1.61 -11.04 1.58
CA ASP A 138 2.76 -10.74 2.43
C ASP A 138 2.61 -9.36 3.08
N ILE A 139 3.39 -9.10 4.13
CA ILE A 139 3.44 -7.81 4.80
C ILE A 139 4.37 -6.91 4.00
N ALA A 140 3.87 -5.75 3.59
CA ALA A 140 4.70 -4.68 3.03
C ALA A 140 5.34 -3.89 4.18
N VAL A 141 6.65 -3.73 4.13
CA VAL A 141 7.47 -3.12 5.19
C VAL A 141 8.31 -1.99 4.62
N LEU A 142 8.33 -0.85 5.31
CA LEU A 142 9.16 0.32 4.97
C LEU A 142 10.61 0.14 5.46
N PHE A 143 11.53 0.62 4.64
CA PHE A 143 12.97 0.69 4.89
C PHE A 143 13.51 2.07 4.54
N ASP A 144 14.74 2.38 4.96
CA ASP A 144 15.49 3.50 4.38
C ASP A 144 15.58 3.33 2.86
N GLY A 145 15.35 4.41 2.13
CA GLY A 145 15.60 4.45 0.69
C GLY A 145 17.05 4.81 0.40
N LEU A 146 17.62 4.25 -0.66
CA LEU A 146 19.01 4.48 -1.04
C LEU A 146 19.30 5.96 -1.40
N ASP A 147 18.46 6.55 -2.25
CA ASP A 147 18.57 7.91 -2.79
C ASP A 147 17.30 8.73 -2.55
N ARG A 148 16.44 8.27 -1.63
CA ARG A 148 15.11 8.81 -1.34
C ARG A 148 14.72 8.56 0.12
N PRO A 149 13.76 9.32 0.68
CA PRO A 149 13.42 9.22 2.10
C PRO A 149 13.00 7.82 2.58
N LEU A 150 12.24 7.08 1.77
CA LEU A 150 11.75 5.75 2.13
C LEU A 150 11.76 4.83 0.92
N ASP A 151 11.88 3.54 1.16
CA ASP A 151 11.52 2.50 0.20
C ASP A 151 10.74 1.40 0.93
N TRP A 152 10.36 0.34 0.25
CA TRP A 152 9.69 -0.79 0.87
C TRP A 152 10.07 -2.12 0.21
N SER A 153 9.88 -3.20 0.97
CA SER A 153 10.00 -4.59 0.54
C SER A 153 8.91 -5.41 1.22
N VAL A 154 8.82 -6.69 0.87
CA VAL A 154 7.99 -7.68 1.57
C VAL A 154 8.77 -8.35 2.70
N GLU A 155 8.07 -8.88 3.71
CA GLU A 155 8.67 -9.48 4.90
C GLU A 155 9.12 -10.93 4.72
N TYR A 156 8.39 -11.77 3.99
CA TYR A 156 8.72 -13.19 3.86
C TYR A 156 9.15 -13.60 2.45
N GLY A 157 8.79 -12.80 1.45
CA GLY A 157 9.13 -13.01 0.05
C GLY A 157 10.53 -12.52 -0.35
N SER A 158 10.62 -11.97 -1.56
CA SER A 158 11.89 -11.51 -2.13
C SER A 158 12.33 -10.18 -1.50
N TRP A 159 13.43 -10.23 -0.76
CA TRP A 159 14.06 -9.11 -0.06
C TRP A 159 14.76 -8.16 -1.03
N HIS A 160 14.01 -7.26 -1.65
CA HIS A 160 14.56 -6.16 -2.43
C HIS A 160 13.64 -4.94 -2.43
N TYR A 161 14.25 -3.76 -2.60
CA TYR A 161 13.50 -2.53 -2.79
C TYR A 161 12.51 -2.63 -3.94
N ARG A 162 11.31 -2.11 -3.70
CA ARG A 162 10.23 -2.11 -4.66
C ARG A 162 10.20 -0.82 -5.47
N ILE A 163 10.62 0.32 -4.92
CA ILE A 163 10.70 1.58 -5.68
C ILE A 163 12.10 1.75 -6.28
N GLY A 164 13.13 1.51 -5.48
CA GLY A 164 14.55 1.65 -5.81
C GLY A 164 15.09 0.58 -6.74
N PRO A 165 16.35 0.76 -7.22
CA PRO A 165 17.03 -0.28 -7.96
C PRO A 165 17.05 -1.57 -7.15
N TYR A 166 17.21 -2.70 -7.84
CA TYR A 166 17.36 -3.97 -7.16
C TYR A 166 18.52 -3.89 -6.15
N ALA A 167 18.17 -4.07 -4.88
CA ALA A 167 19.09 -4.07 -3.77
C ALA A 167 18.79 -5.32 -2.96
N GLY A 168 19.80 -6.10 -2.61
CA GLY A 168 19.59 -7.35 -1.90
C GLY A 168 19.23 -7.12 -0.44
N LYS A 169 18.93 -8.19 0.29
CA LYS A 169 18.62 -8.12 1.73
C LYS A 169 19.65 -7.33 2.55
N SER A 170 20.93 -7.37 2.18
CA SER A 170 22.01 -6.65 2.87
C SER A 170 21.88 -5.13 2.82
N ASP A 171 21.12 -4.62 1.85
CA ASP A 171 20.99 -3.20 1.56
C ASP A 171 19.71 -2.63 2.17
N LEU A 172 18.84 -3.49 2.72
CA LEU A 172 17.60 -3.09 3.39
C LEU A 172 17.89 -2.70 4.83
N HIS A 173 17.89 -1.40 5.11
CA HIS A 173 18.10 -0.86 6.46
C HIS A 173 16.75 -0.51 7.10
N GLU A 174 16.48 -1.09 8.27
CA GLU A 174 15.29 -0.77 9.06
C GLU A 174 15.32 0.69 9.51
N ILE A 175 14.14 1.29 9.62
CA ILE A 175 13.98 2.67 10.08
C ILE A 175 13.93 2.66 11.61
N ASP A 176 14.91 3.29 12.25
CA ASP A 176 15.09 3.31 13.70
C ASP A 176 14.64 4.63 14.38
N ASP A 177 14.03 5.54 13.60
CA ASP A 177 13.52 6.83 14.06
C ASP A 177 12.00 7.01 13.82
N ASP A 178 11.45 8.15 14.23
CA ASP A 178 10.04 8.50 14.07
C ASP A 178 9.69 9.06 12.67
N ARG A 179 10.57 8.93 11.66
CA ARG A 179 10.38 9.55 10.33
C ARG A 179 9.09 9.07 9.65
N VAL A 180 8.75 7.79 9.78
CA VAL A 180 7.52 7.22 9.21
C VAL A 180 6.28 7.89 9.82
N GLU A 181 6.25 8.06 11.14
CA GLU A 181 5.16 8.74 11.83
C GLU A 181 5.08 10.21 11.41
N ARG A 182 6.23 10.90 11.35
CA ARG A 182 6.30 12.30 10.90
C ARG A 182 5.76 12.48 9.48
N ILE A 183 6.18 11.63 8.55
CA ILE A 183 5.72 11.65 7.15
C ILE A 183 4.22 11.39 7.09
N TRP A 184 3.72 10.37 7.79
CA TRP A 184 2.29 10.05 7.80
C TRP A 184 1.45 11.20 8.38
N ARG A 185 1.92 11.83 9.46
CA ARG A 185 1.27 13.00 10.06
C ARG A 185 1.25 14.17 9.09
N GLU A 186 2.37 14.47 8.44
CA GLU A 186 2.48 15.58 7.51
C GLU A 186 1.63 15.38 6.25
N ALA A 187 1.59 14.17 5.70
CA ALA A 187 0.67 13.80 4.62
C ALA A 187 -0.80 14.08 5.01
N GLY A 188 -1.15 13.84 6.27
CA GLY A 188 -2.45 14.19 6.82
C GLY A 188 -2.69 15.71 6.82
N ASN A 189 -1.72 16.50 7.28
CA ASN A 189 -1.81 17.96 7.32
C ASN A 189 -1.97 18.57 5.91
N LEU A 190 -1.24 18.06 4.93
CA LEU A 190 -1.27 18.51 3.54
C LEU A 190 -2.62 18.27 2.85
N THR A 191 -3.43 17.34 3.36
CA THR A 191 -4.69 16.89 2.75
C THR A 191 -5.92 17.21 3.59
N GLN A 192 -5.72 17.96 4.68
CA GLN A 192 -6.82 18.56 5.43
C GLN A 192 -7.49 19.67 4.61
N TRP A 193 -8.81 19.72 4.72
CA TRP A 193 -9.60 20.77 4.08
C TRP A 193 -9.29 22.11 4.77
N ARG A 194 -8.59 23.00 4.07
CA ARG A 194 -8.51 24.42 4.45
C ARG A 194 -9.75 25.08 3.87
N GLY A 195 -10.72 25.39 4.73
CA GLY A 195 -11.89 26.14 4.31
C GLY A 195 -11.44 27.43 3.63
N ARG A 196 -11.86 27.60 2.37
CA ARG A 196 -11.87 28.90 1.72
C ARG A 196 -13.23 29.53 1.96
#